data_AF-S9R0N5-F1
#
_entry.id   AF-S9R0N5-F1
#
_cell.length_a   1.000
_cell.length_b   1.000
_cell.length_c   1.000
_cell.angle_alpha   90.00
_cell.angle_beta   90.00
_cell.angle_gamma   90.00
#
_symmetry.space_group_name_H-M   'P 1'
#
loop_
_entity.id
_entity.type
_entity.pdbx_description
1 polymer ?
#
loop_
_entity_poly.entity_id
_entity_poly.type
_entity_poly.pdbx_seq_one_letter_code
_entity_poly.pdbx_strand_id
1 'polypeptide(L)'
;MCDGIPVRYEPGQQLRLRPGESVTLLPGDWHAFWAEGGPVLIGEVSTVNDDETDNVFRDPIGRFAEVEEDEPPYRLLVSDYRTWLG
;
A
#
# COMPACT_ATOMS: atom_id res chain seq x y z
N MET A 1 3.76 -16.46 -1.01
CA MET A 1 2.78 -17.46 -1.51
C MET A 1 1.94 -16.79 -2.57
N CYS A 2 1.58 -17.46 -3.67
CA CYS A 2 0.65 -16.90 -4.66
C CYS A 2 -0.59 -17.79 -4.71
N ASP A 3 -1.78 -17.23 -4.47
CA ASP A 3 -3.07 -17.94 -4.52
C ASP A 3 -3.09 -19.27 -3.74
N GLY A 4 -2.49 -19.30 -2.54
CA GLY A 4 -2.40 -20.51 -1.72
C GLY A 4 -1.25 -21.46 -2.09
N ILE A 5 -0.51 -21.19 -3.16
CA ILE A 5 0.54 -22.06 -3.69
C ILE A 5 1.93 -21.52 -3.31
N PRO A 6 2.83 -22.35 -2.75
CA PRO A 6 4.23 -21.98 -2.56
C PRO A 6 4.92 -21.71 -3.91
N VAL A 7 5.45 -20.51 -4.08
CA VAL A 7 6.23 -20.08 -5.25
C VAL A 7 7.59 -19.62 -4.76
N ARG A 8 8.66 -20.19 -5.33
CA ARG A 8 10.04 -19.73 -5.07
C ARG A 8 10.36 -18.55 -5.99
N TYR A 9 11.07 -17.57 -5.46
CA TYR A 9 11.53 -16.40 -6.19
C TYR A 9 12.92 -15.98 -5.72
N GLU A 10 13.65 -15.33 -6.62
CA GLU A 10 14.97 -14.76 -6.35
C GLU A 10 14.86 -13.37 -5.71
N PRO A 11 15.92 -12.88 -5.02
CA PRO A 11 15.96 -11.51 -4.52
C PRO A 11 15.70 -10.48 -5.62
N GLY A 12 14.73 -9.59 -5.38
CA GLY A 12 14.34 -8.54 -6.35
C GLY A 12 13.57 -9.03 -7.57
N GLN A 13 13.18 -10.31 -7.63
CA GLN A 13 12.36 -10.83 -8.72
C GLN A 13 11.01 -10.11 -8.78
N GLN A 14 10.62 -9.71 -9.99
CA GLN A 14 9.31 -9.11 -10.25
C GLN A 14 8.26 -10.22 -10.45
N LEU A 15 7.26 -10.24 -9.58
CA LEU A 15 6.11 -11.13 -9.69
C LEU A 15 5.00 -10.39 -10.43
N ARG A 16 4.53 -10.94 -11.55
CA ARG A 16 3.41 -10.37 -12.30
C ARG A 16 2.11 -11.05 -11.88
N LEU A 17 1.20 -10.27 -11.31
CA LEU A 17 -0.16 -10.71 -10.99
C LEU A 17 -1.13 -10.29 -12.09
N ARG A 18 -1.90 -11.24 -12.60
CA ARG A 18 -3.01 -11.04 -13.53
C ARG A 18 -4.29 -10.72 -12.75
N PRO A 19 -5.33 -10.17 -13.39
CA PRO A 19 -6.62 -9.99 -12.75
C PRO A 19 -7.12 -11.28 -12.11
N GLY A 20 -7.39 -11.23 -10.80
CA GLY A 20 -7.84 -12.37 -10.00
C GLY A 20 -6.74 -13.09 -9.22
N GLU A 21 -5.46 -12.81 -9.49
CA GLU A 21 -4.33 -13.39 -8.74
C GLU A 21 -3.96 -12.53 -7.53
N SER A 22 -3.41 -13.19 -6.51
CA SER A 22 -3.01 -12.59 -5.23
C SER A 22 -1.65 -13.10 -4.78
N VAL A 23 -0.94 -12.27 -4.03
CA VAL A 23 0.30 -12.64 -3.34
C VAL A 23 0.16 -12.37 -1.84
N THR A 24 0.61 -13.31 -1.02
CA THR A 24 0.77 -13.10 0.43
C THR A 24 2.18 -12.60 0.70
N LEU A 25 2.25 -11.39 1.26
CA LEU A 25 3.46 -10.75 1.77
C LEU A 25 3.47 -10.89 3.29
N LEU A 26 4.60 -11.31 3.86
CA LEU A 26 4.76 -11.46 5.30
C LEU A 26 5.51 -10.25 5.89
N PRO A 27 5.36 -9.97 7.20
CA PRO A 27 6.17 -8.95 7.86
C PRO A 27 7.67 -9.18 7.60
N GLY A 28 8.35 -8.13 7.13
CA GLY A 28 9.76 -8.17 6.74
C GLY A 28 10.03 -8.41 5.25
N ASP A 29 9.03 -8.79 4.47
CA ASP A 29 9.15 -8.85 3.00
C ASP A 29 9.17 -7.43 2.43
N TRP A 30 10.32 -6.99 1.91
CA TRP A 30 10.39 -5.75 1.14
C TRP A 30 9.60 -5.89 -0.16
N HIS A 31 8.70 -4.95 -0.43
CA HIS A 31 7.86 -4.99 -1.61
C HIS A 31 7.62 -3.59 -2.18
N ALA A 32 7.48 -3.56 -3.50
CA ALA A 32 7.03 -2.41 -4.27
C ALA A 32 6.18 -2.94 -5.42
N PHE A 33 5.14 -2.20 -5.79
CA PHE A 33 4.22 -2.60 -6.85
C PHE A 33 3.85 -1.40 -7.71
N TRP A 34 3.53 -1.69 -8.97
CA TRP A 34 3.05 -0.71 -9.93
C TRP A 34 2.12 -1.39 -10.93
N ALA A 35 1.28 -0.59 -11.56
CA ALA A 35 0.41 -1.07 -12.62
C ALA A 35 1.16 -1.08 -13.96
N GLU A 36 1.10 -2.18 -14.69
CA GLU A 36 1.73 -2.29 -16.01
C GLU A 36 0.69 -2.23 -17.13
N GLY A 37 0.91 -1.33 -18.11
CA GLY A 37 0.08 -1.24 -19.31
C GLY A 37 -1.26 -0.53 -19.12
N GLY A 38 -1.60 -0.08 -17.91
CA GLY A 38 -2.80 0.70 -17.63
C GLY A 38 -3.16 0.69 -16.15
N PRO A 39 -4.29 1.34 -15.78
CA PRO A 39 -4.79 1.33 -14.41
C PRO A 39 -5.13 -0.08 -13.92
N VAL A 40 -4.86 -0.35 -12.64
CA VAL A 40 -5.20 -1.61 -11.95
C VAL A 40 -5.97 -1.27 -10.68
N LEU A 41 -7.02 -2.05 -10.41
CA LEU A 41 -7.69 -2.07 -9.11
C LEU A 41 -6.99 -3.09 -8.21
N ILE A 42 -6.47 -2.63 -7.07
CA ILE A 42 -5.80 -3.48 -6.08
C ILE A 42 -6.72 -3.61 -4.87
N GLY A 43 -6.89 -4.84 -4.40
CA GLY A 43 -7.52 -5.14 -3.12
C GLY A 43 -6.48 -5.62 -2.12
N GLU A 44 -6.56 -5.11 -0.90
CA GLU A 44 -5.75 -5.57 0.22
C GLU A 44 -6.66 -6.26 1.24
N VAL A 45 -6.24 -7.44 1.69
CA VAL A 45 -6.84 -8.13 2.84
C VAL A 45 -5.69 -8.48 3.76
N SER A 46 -5.68 -7.85 4.93
CA SER A 46 -4.57 -7.91 5.89
C SER A 46 -5.10 -8.24 7.28
N THR A 47 -4.17 -8.35 8.24
CA THR A 47 -4.48 -8.12 9.65
C THR A 47 -4.84 -6.63 9.87
N VAL A 48 -4.88 -6.18 11.12
CA VAL A 48 -5.04 -4.74 11.41
C VAL A 48 -3.96 -3.94 10.68
N ASN A 49 -4.38 -2.90 9.96
CA ASN A 49 -3.49 -1.92 9.34
C ASN A 49 -3.24 -0.78 10.34
N ASP A 50 -1.98 -0.39 10.50
CA ASP A 50 -1.56 0.82 11.21
C ASP A 50 -0.57 1.62 10.34
N ASP A 51 -1.12 2.53 9.53
CA ASP A 51 -0.30 3.39 8.69
C ASP A 51 0.56 4.40 9.46
N GLU A 52 0.27 4.68 10.74
CA GLU A 52 1.04 5.66 11.53
C GLU A 52 2.40 5.10 11.96
N THR A 53 2.48 3.80 12.27
CA THR A 53 3.69 3.23 12.89
C THR A 53 4.21 1.94 12.26
N ASP A 54 3.43 1.22 11.45
CA ASP A 54 3.80 -0.11 10.94
C ASP A 54 4.43 -0.09 9.53
N ASN A 55 4.79 1.10 9.04
CA ASN A 55 5.41 1.28 7.72
C ASN A 55 6.89 1.67 7.85
N VAL A 56 7.78 0.88 7.25
CA VAL A 56 9.21 1.21 7.09
C VAL A 56 9.53 1.35 5.61
N PHE A 57 9.90 2.56 5.20
CA PHE A 57 10.32 2.85 3.83
C PHE A 57 11.84 2.77 3.69
N ARG A 58 12.32 2.27 2.54
CA ARG A 58 13.75 2.24 2.22
C ARG A 58 14.33 3.65 2.14
N ASP A 59 13.60 4.54 1.48
CA ASP A 59 13.96 5.94 1.33
C ASP A 59 13.29 6.79 2.43
N PRO A 60 13.89 7.91 2.86
CA PRO A 60 13.35 8.75 3.92
C PRO A 60 12.16 9.58 3.42
N ILE A 61 11.01 8.93 3.25
CA ILE A 61 9.76 9.52 2.78
C ILE A 61 8.66 9.44 3.84
N GLY A 62 7.72 10.39 3.82
CA GLY A 62 6.53 10.35 4.66
C GLY A 62 5.46 9.41 4.12
N ARG A 63 4.71 8.76 5.01
CA ARG A 63 3.54 7.93 4.65
C ARG A 63 2.35 8.76 4.16
N PHE A 64 2.19 9.94 4.74
CA PHE A 64 1.14 10.91 4.43
C PHE A 64 1.77 12.16 3.82
N ALA A 65 1.06 12.80 2.89
CA ALA A 65 1.48 14.05 2.30
C ALA A 65 1.05 15.23 3.16
N GLU A 66 1.81 16.33 3.11
CA GLU A 66 1.33 17.64 3.56
C GLU A 66 0.46 18.24 2.46
N VAL A 67 -0.71 18.76 2.82
CA VAL A 67 -1.68 19.36 1.90
C VAL A 67 -1.75 20.86 2.18
N GLU A 68 -1.63 21.67 1.13
CA GLU A 68 -1.94 23.10 1.18
C GLU A 68 -3.44 23.28 0.94
N GLU A 69 -4.17 23.77 1.95
CA GLU A 69 -5.61 23.98 1.90
C GLU A 69 -5.95 25.32 1.22
N ASP A 70 -5.88 25.35 -0.11
CA ASP A 70 -6.19 26.52 -0.93
C ASP A 70 -7.70 26.75 -1.16
N GLU A 71 -8.52 25.74 -0.89
CA GLU A 71 -9.98 25.80 -0.87
C GLU A 71 -10.58 24.88 0.21
N PRO A 72 -11.87 25.05 0.60
CA PRO A 72 -12.50 24.14 1.55
C PRO A 72 -12.59 22.69 1.02
N PRO A 73 -12.31 21.66 1.84
CA PRO A 73 -12.27 20.28 1.37
C PRO A 73 -13.66 19.76 0.98
N TYR A 74 -13.78 19.15 -0.20
CA TYR A 74 -15.01 18.47 -0.62
C TYR A 74 -15.29 17.22 0.24
N ARG A 75 -14.22 16.51 0.65
CA ARG A 75 -14.25 15.35 1.56
C ARG A 75 -12.96 15.33 2.37
N LEU A 76 -13.04 14.82 3.59
CA LEU A 76 -11.88 14.61 4.46
C LEU A 76 -11.16 13.30 4.10
N LEU A 77 -9.82 13.32 4.10
CA LEU A 77 -8.99 12.12 4.11
C LEU A 77 -9.08 11.43 5.48
N VAL A 78 -8.68 10.16 5.55
CA VAL A 78 -8.67 9.41 6.82
C VAL A 78 -7.77 10.09 7.86
N SER A 79 -6.65 10.67 7.44
CA SER A 79 -5.72 11.43 8.28
C SER A 79 -6.31 12.71 8.88
N ASP A 80 -7.33 13.28 8.25
CA ASP A 80 -7.79 14.64 8.56
C ASP A 80 -8.74 14.67 9.75
N TYR A 81 -9.44 13.57 10.04
CA TYR A 81 -10.47 13.51 11.07
C TYR A 81 -9.97 13.94 12.46
N ARG A 82 -8.74 13.59 12.83
CA ARG A 82 -8.13 14.00 14.10
C ARG A 82 -8.02 15.53 14.20
N THR A 83 -7.66 16.20 13.12
CA THR A 83 -7.47 17.66 13.08
C THR A 83 -8.80 18.41 13.00
N TRP A 84 -9.76 17.88 12.24
CA TRP A 84 -11.02 18.58 11.97
C TRP A 84 -12.13 18.33 13.01
N LEU A 85 -12.14 17.16 13.66
CA LEU A 85 -13.23 16.75 14.58
C LEU A 85 -12.74 16.29 15.97
N GLY A 86 -11.43 16.19 16.20
CA GLY A 86 -10.82 15.70 17.43
C GLY A 86 -10.70 16.73 18.55
#